data_AF-W2CXQ3-F1
#
_entry.id   AF-W2CXQ3-F1
#
_cell.length_a   1.000
_cell.length_b   1.000
_cell.length_c   1.000
_cell.angle_alpha   90.00
_cell.angle_beta   90.00
_cell.angle_gamma   90.00
#
_symmetry.space_group_name_H-M   'P 1'
#
loop_
_entity.id
_entity.type
_entity.pdbx_description
1 polymer ?
#
loop_
_entity_poly.entity_id
_entity_poly.type
_entity_poly.pdbx_seq_one_letter_code
_entity_poly.pdbx_strand_id
1 'polypeptide(L)'
;MPEYTACLDAGDAHHTFTPENSLKPAMKKQADKSNLNASKTTDSGGCSSKNREIEAYLARHYTFRYNTVWGRAEYCGQEDSRFVKVGRYEINTLRRELDSEAGITTSPDNLYSIIESSFSPRINPIQAYFKALPTAAMDDSAAHAIRELADCVVVCNPEKWLLYLTKWLVAVVANAMDDRECRNHTCLVLTGEQGRFKTTFLDLLCPPKLHDYSYTGKIYPQEKDTLTYVGQNLIINIDDQLKALNKR
;
A
#
# COMPACT_ATOMS: atom_id res chain seq x y z
N MET A 1 -1.26 12.16 46.02
CA MET A 1 -0.50 13.25 45.35
C MET A 1 0.73 12.66 44.71
N PRO A 2 0.85 12.72 43.38
CA PRO A 2 2.15 12.94 42.77
C PRO A 2 2.13 14.19 41.88
N GLU A 3 3.12 15.05 42.10
CA GLU A 3 3.54 16.23 41.32
C GLU A 3 4.08 15.81 39.94
N TYR A 4 3.64 16.42 38.83
CA TYR A 4 4.34 17.49 38.06
C TYR A 4 5.80 17.11 37.67
N THR A 5 6.29 17.14 36.41
CA THR A 5 6.13 18.11 35.30
C THR A 5 6.75 17.56 34.00
N ALA A 6 6.43 18.21 32.88
CA ALA A 6 7.01 18.20 31.52
C ALA A 6 8.55 18.46 31.47
N CYS A 7 9.29 18.25 30.37
CA CYS A 7 9.36 19.09 29.17
C CYS A 7 10.36 18.50 28.12
N LEU A 8 10.21 18.98 26.88
CA LEU A 8 11.07 18.80 25.70
C LEU A 8 12.50 19.29 25.92
N ASP A 9 13.47 18.72 25.19
CA ASP A 9 14.63 19.50 24.73
C ASP A 9 15.11 19.03 23.34
N ALA A 10 15.37 19.99 22.47
CA ALA A 10 15.90 19.82 21.13
C ALA A 10 17.37 20.25 21.15
N GLY A 11 18.25 19.39 20.64
CA GLY A 11 19.68 19.69 20.48
C GLY A 11 20.14 19.21 19.11
N ASP A 12 20.43 20.17 18.25
CA ASP A 12 20.93 20.02 16.88
C ASP A 12 22.41 19.59 16.81
N ALA A 13 22.77 19.13 15.61
CA ALA A 13 24.08 19.22 14.94
C ALA A 13 25.13 18.10 15.11
N HIS A 14 25.16 17.27 14.05
CA HIS A 14 26.31 16.91 13.21
C HIS A 14 27.48 16.10 13.80
N HIS A 15 27.63 14.85 13.32
CA HIS A 15 28.92 14.40 12.78
C HIS A 15 28.75 13.43 11.60
N THR A 16 29.49 13.79 10.55
CA THR A 16 29.63 13.24 9.21
C THR A 16 30.16 11.81 9.18
N PHE A 17 29.55 10.94 8.38
CA PHE A 17 30.21 9.74 7.84
C PHE A 17 29.89 9.61 6.35
N THR A 18 30.90 9.91 5.53
CA THR A 18 30.97 9.62 4.09
C THR A 18 31.47 8.20 3.87
N PRO A 19 30.87 7.43 2.94
CA PRO A 19 31.58 6.38 2.23
C PRO A 19 31.87 6.83 0.80
N GLU A 20 33.15 7.04 0.51
CA GLU A 20 33.67 6.99 -0.85
C GLU A 20 33.45 5.58 -1.41
N ASN A 21 32.84 5.49 -2.60
CA ASN A 21 33.27 4.46 -3.53
C ASN A 21 33.13 4.97 -4.97
N SER A 22 34.28 5.19 -5.58
CA SER A 22 34.46 5.70 -6.92
C SER A 22 34.67 4.52 -7.86
N LEU A 23 33.71 4.26 -8.74
CA LEU A 23 33.90 3.37 -9.90
C LEU A 23 33.44 4.11 -11.16
N LYS A 24 34.41 4.67 -11.88
CA LYS A 24 34.24 5.18 -13.25
C LYS A 24 34.30 4.00 -14.23
N PRO A 25 33.43 3.90 -15.24
CA PRO A 25 33.71 3.08 -16.42
C PRO A 25 34.50 3.89 -17.44
N ALA A 26 35.75 3.48 -17.69
CA ALA A 26 36.56 3.97 -18.78
C ALA A 26 36.15 3.32 -20.10
N MET A 27 35.84 4.14 -21.11
CA MET A 27 35.68 3.72 -22.50
C MET A 27 37.02 3.19 -23.05
N LYS A 28 37.01 2.00 -23.64
CA LYS A 28 38.01 1.60 -24.64
C LYS A 28 37.30 0.93 -25.82
N LYS A 29 37.46 1.56 -26.98
CA LYS A 29 37.17 1.00 -28.31
C LYS A 29 38.11 -0.19 -28.55
N GLN A 30 37.56 -1.30 -29.03
CA GLN A 30 38.31 -2.18 -29.91
C GLN A 30 37.34 -2.81 -30.92
N ALA A 31 37.68 -2.61 -32.18
CA ALA A 31 37.01 -3.19 -33.33
C ALA A 31 37.44 -4.66 -33.46
N ASP A 32 36.49 -5.53 -33.78
CA ASP A 32 36.80 -6.75 -34.50
C ASP A 32 35.73 -7.04 -35.54
N LYS A 33 36.21 -7.34 -36.74
CA LYS A 33 35.45 -7.67 -37.93
C LYS A 33 35.01 -9.13 -37.84
N SER A 34 33.71 -9.39 -37.94
CA SER A 34 33.22 -10.70 -38.36
C SER A 34 32.05 -10.53 -39.31
N ASN A 35 32.27 -11.01 -40.54
CA ASN A 35 31.28 -11.14 -41.61
C ASN A 35 30.20 -12.13 -41.18
N LEU A 36 28.94 -11.71 -41.15
CA LEU A 36 27.80 -12.62 -41.23
C LEU A 36 26.84 -12.11 -42.30
N ASN A 37 26.70 -12.93 -43.33
CA ASN A 37 25.93 -12.69 -44.53
C ASN A 37 24.45 -12.48 -44.20
N ALA A 38 23.93 -11.35 -44.69
CA ALA A 38 22.52 -11.03 -44.70
C ALA A 38 21.73 -12.07 -45.50
N SER A 39 20.93 -12.87 -44.81
CA SER A 39 19.74 -13.48 -45.42
C SER A 39 18.60 -12.47 -45.28
N LYS A 40 18.15 -11.97 -46.44
CA LYS A 40 16.98 -11.11 -46.57
C LYS A 40 15.77 -11.81 -45.96
N THR A 41 15.21 -11.25 -44.89
CA THR A 41 13.81 -11.44 -44.54
C THR A 41 13.07 -10.16 -44.89
N THR A 42 12.03 -10.36 -45.68
CA THR A 42 11.14 -9.38 -46.28
C THR A 42 10.43 -8.55 -45.22
N ASP A 43 10.54 -7.23 -45.37
CA ASP A 43 9.61 -6.24 -44.82
C ASP A 43 8.16 -6.66 -45.16
N SER A 44 7.37 -6.93 -44.13
CA SER A 44 5.91 -7.05 -44.23
C SER A 44 5.28 -6.46 -42.98
N GLY A 45 4.20 -5.70 -43.19
CA GLY A 45 3.68 -4.69 -42.27
C GLY A 45 3.40 -5.17 -40.85
N GLY A 46 3.77 -4.30 -39.89
CA GLY A 46 3.24 -4.20 -38.54
C GLY A 46 2.76 -5.49 -37.88
N CYS A 47 3.65 -6.49 -37.73
CA CYS A 47 3.35 -7.67 -36.92
C CYS A 47 3.24 -7.23 -35.45
N SER A 48 2.01 -6.99 -34.98
CA SER A 48 1.72 -6.94 -33.56
C SER A 48 2.22 -8.25 -32.96
N SER A 49 3.13 -8.20 -31.99
CA SER A 49 3.57 -9.43 -31.33
C SER A 49 2.38 -10.08 -30.65
N LYS A 50 2.33 -11.41 -30.60
CA LYS A 50 1.26 -12.16 -29.91
C LYS A 50 1.03 -11.66 -28.48
N ASN A 51 2.08 -11.25 -27.78
CA ASN A 51 1.98 -10.66 -26.44
C ASN A 51 1.29 -9.28 -26.46
N ARG A 52 1.50 -8.47 -27.49
CA ARG A 52 0.80 -7.19 -27.64
C ARG A 52 -0.70 -7.37 -27.86
N GLU A 53 -1.11 -8.42 -28.56
CA GLU A 53 -2.54 -8.77 -28.71
C GLU A 53 -3.14 -9.23 -27.38
N ILE A 54 -2.40 -10.03 -26.60
CA ILE A 54 -2.81 -10.43 -25.24
C ILE A 54 -2.93 -9.19 -24.35
N GLU A 55 -1.94 -8.30 -24.34
CA GLU A 55 -1.97 -7.06 -23.56
C GLU A 55 -3.17 -6.18 -23.96
N ALA A 56 -3.45 -6.04 -25.26
CA ALA A 56 -4.59 -5.26 -25.75
C ALA A 56 -5.93 -5.86 -25.32
N TYR A 57 -6.07 -7.19 -25.35
CA TYR A 57 -7.25 -7.86 -24.81
C TYR A 57 -7.38 -7.63 -23.30
N LEU A 58 -6.33 -7.89 -22.54
CA LEU A 58 -6.33 -7.73 -21.08
C LEU A 58 -6.67 -6.28 -20.68
N ALA A 59 -6.04 -5.28 -21.29
CA ALA A 59 -6.30 -3.87 -21.01
C ALA A 59 -7.69 -3.41 -21.44
N ARG A 60 -8.29 -4.07 -22.44
CA ARG A 60 -9.66 -3.79 -22.86
C ARG A 60 -10.67 -4.31 -21.85
N HIS A 61 -10.45 -5.47 -21.23
CA HIS A 61 -11.46 -6.12 -20.38
C HIS A 61 -11.24 -5.91 -18.87
N TYR A 62 -10.02 -5.59 -18.47
CA TYR A 62 -9.63 -5.57 -17.06
C TYR A 62 -8.72 -4.38 -16.74
N THR A 63 -8.76 -3.95 -15.48
CA THR A 63 -7.77 -3.03 -14.94
C THR A 63 -6.82 -3.80 -14.04
N PHE A 64 -5.53 -3.83 -14.39
CA PHE A 64 -4.49 -4.49 -13.62
C PHE A 64 -3.69 -3.47 -12.80
N ARG A 65 -3.18 -3.92 -11.66
CA ARG A 65 -2.19 -3.20 -10.85
C ARG A 65 -1.26 -4.17 -10.13
N TYR A 66 -0.04 -3.74 -9.88
CA TYR A 66 0.85 -4.40 -8.94
C TYR A 66 0.76 -3.67 -7.60
N ASN A 67 0.11 -4.29 -6.62
CA ASN A 67 -0.06 -3.75 -5.28
C ASN A 67 1.29 -3.78 -4.54
N THR A 68 1.85 -2.60 -4.27
CA THR A 68 3.17 -2.47 -3.63
C THR A 68 3.15 -2.74 -2.13
N VAL A 69 1.98 -2.65 -1.48
CA VAL A 69 1.81 -2.94 -0.05
C VAL A 69 1.90 -4.44 0.21
N TRP A 70 1.15 -5.24 -0.57
CA TRP A 70 1.18 -6.70 -0.43
C TRP A 70 2.21 -7.40 -1.33
N GLY A 71 2.82 -6.69 -2.29
CA GLY A 71 3.81 -7.26 -3.20
C GLY A 71 3.23 -8.28 -4.18
N ARG A 72 2.04 -8.00 -4.75
CA ARG A 72 1.34 -8.95 -5.64
C ARG A 72 0.54 -8.26 -6.74
N ALA A 73 0.32 -8.95 -7.85
CA ALA A 73 -0.57 -8.48 -8.91
C ALA A 73 -2.06 -8.69 -8.54
N GLU A 74 -2.87 -7.70 -8.90
CA GLU A 74 -4.31 -7.68 -8.67
C GLU A 74 -5.02 -7.11 -9.90
N TYR A 75 -6.28 -7.50 -10.09
CA TYR A 75 -7.10 -7.00 -11.18
C TYR A 75 -8.56 -6.84 -10.77
N CYS A 76 -9.30 -6.02 -11.50
CA CYS A 76 -10.76 -5.96 -11.44
C CYS A 76 -11.35 -5.92 -12.85
N GLY A 77 -12.60 -6.37 -12.99
CA GLY A 77 -13.36 -6.19 -14.23
C GLY A 77 -13.71 -4.72 -14.48
N GLN A 78 -14.19 -4.40 -15.68
CA GLN A 78 -14.62 -3.02 -15.98
C GLN A 78 -15.79 -2.52 -15.11
N GLU A 79 -16.72 -3.41 -14.77
CA GLU A 79 -17.90 -3.09 -13.97
C GLU A 79 -17.66 -3.31 -12.45
N ASP A 80 -16.55 -3.93 -12.08
CA ASP A 80 -16.19 -4.19 -10.69
C ASP A 80 -15.19 -3.13 -10.19
N SER A 81 -15.38 -2.69 -8.95
CA SER A 81 -14.46 -1.77 -8.26
C SER A 81 -13.49 -2.50 -7.33
N ARG A 82 -13.72 -3.78 -7.05
CA ARG A 82 -12.92 -4.57 -6.13
C ARG A 82 -11.78 -5.26 -6.87
N PHE A 83 -10.56 -4.95 -6.44
CA PHE A 83 -9.37 -5.67 -6.90
C PHE A 83 -9.25 -7.03 -6.22
N VAL A 84 -9.02 -8.07 -7.02
CA VAL A 84 -8.82 -9.45 -6.58
C VAL A 84 -7.38 -9.87 -6.91
N LYS A 85 -6.78 -10.67 -6.04
CA LYS A 85 -5.44 -11.25 -6.26
C LYS A 85 -5.44 -12.09 -7.53
N VAL A 86 -4.44 -11.89 -8.38
CA VAL A 86 -4.20 -12.77 -9.53
C VAL A 86 -3.62 -14.10 -9.02
N GLY A 87 -4.48 -15.10 -8.87
CA GLY A 87 -4.11 -16.45 -8.49
C GLY A 87 -4.14 -17.43 -9.66
N ARG A 88 -3.97 -18.71 -9.36
CA ARG A 88 -3.99 -19.78 -10.37
C ARG A 88 -5.36 -19.90 -11.04
N TYR A 89 -6.44 -19.70 -10.27
CA TYR A 89 -7.80 -19.78 -10.78
C TYR A 89 -8.08 -18.64 -11.76
N GLU A 90 -7.69 -17.43 -11.40
CA GLU A 90 -7.85 -16.22 -12.20
C GLU A 90 -7.05 -16.33 -13.51
N ILE A 91 -5.81 -16.80 -13.45
CA ILE A 91 -4.98 -17.02 -14.66
C ILE A 91 -5.60 -18.07 -15.60
N ASN A 92 -6.14 -19.16 -15.06
CA ASN A 92 -6.83 -20.15 -15.88
C ASN A 92 -8.11 -19.58 -16.52
N THR A 93 -8.80 -18.67 -15.81
CA THR A 93 -9.97 -17.97 -16.33
C THR A 93 -9.59 -17.04 -17.49
N LEU A 94 -8.59 -16.17 -17.29
CA LEU A 94 -8.07 -15.29 -18.33
C LEU A 94 -7.58 -16.06 -19.56
N ARG A 95 -6.91 -17.20 -19.35
CA ARG A 95 -6.45 -18.08 -20.42
C ARG A 95 -7.62 -18.67 -21.22
N ARG A 96 -8.67 -19.14 -20.55
CA ARG A 96 -9.87 -19.69 -21.20
C ARG A 96 -10.55 -18.61 -22.06
N GLU A 97 -10.69 -17.40 -21.53
CA GLU A 97 -11.32 -16.28 -22.22
C GLU A 97 -10.53 -15.83 -23.46
N LEU A 98 -9.20 -15.70 -23.35
CA LEU A 98 -8.34 -15.40 -24.49
C LEU A 98 -8.46 -16.43 -25.62
N ASP A 99 -8.55 -17.71 -25.27
CA ASP A 99 -8.70 -18.79 -26.24
C ASP A 99 -10.10 -18.77 -26.89
N SER A 100 -11.16 -18.55 -26.10
CA SER A 100 -12.54 -18.59 -26.60
C SER A 100 -12.99 -17.32 -27.33
N GLU A 101 -12.53 -16.14 -26.90
CA GLU A 101 -13.02 -14.85 -27.40
C GLU A 101 -12.05 -14.20 -28.39
N ALA A 102 -10.74 -14.30 -28.13
CA ALA A 102 -9.71 -13.73 -28.98
C ALA A 102 -9.04 -14.76 -29.91
N GLY A 103 -9.27 -16.06 -29.71
CA GLY A 103 -8.60 -17.13 -30.45
C GLY A 103 -7.09 -17.21 -30.16
N ILE A 104 -6.65 -16.67 -29.02
CA ILE A 104 -5.23 -16.59 -28.66
C ILE A 104 -4.91 -17.65 -27.60
N THR A 105 -4.31 -18.75 -28.03
CA THR A 105 -3.80 -19.77 -27.10
C THR A 105 -2.50 -19.31 -26.46
N THR A 106 -2.44 -19.22 -25.13
CA THR A 106 -1.24 -18.85 -24.35
C THR A 106 -1.02 -19.78 -23.16
N SER A 107 0.19 -19.77 -22.59
CA SER A 107 0.51 -20.52 -21.36
C SER A 107 0.20 -19.68 -20.11
N PRO A 108 -0.09 -20.31 -18.96
CA PRO A 108 -0.19 -19.62 -17.67
C PRO A 108 1.07 -18.81 -17.32
N ASP A 109 2.26 -19.35 -17.59
CA ASP A 109 3.52 -18.68 -17.28
C ASP A 109 3.73 -17.41 -18.11
N ASN A 110 3.27 -17.40 -19.37
CA ASN A 110 3.32 -16.19 -20.19
C ASN A 110 2.35 -15.13 -19.63
N LEU A 111 1.16 -15.54 -19.16
CA LEU A 111 0.23 -14.62 -18.51
C LEU A 111 0.79 -14.04 -17.21
N TYR A 112 1.38 -14.86 -16.35
CA TYR A 112 2.08 -14.37 -15.16
C TYR A 112 3.19 -13.40 -15.54
N SER A 113 4.02 -13.73 -16.53
CA SER A 113 5.12 -12.88 -16.97
C SER A 113 4.65 -11.52 -17.48
N ILE A 114 3.53 -11.48 -18.23
CA ILE A 114 2.92 -10.22 -18.69
C ILE A 114 2.35 -9.45 -17.50
N ILE A 115 1.51 -10.08 -16.69
CA ILE A 115 0.78 -9.42 -15.59
C ILE A 115 1.73 -8.94 -14.49
N GLU A 116 2.83 -9.63 -14.21
CA GLU A 116 3.84 -9.25 -13.21
C GLU A 116 4.93 -8.33 -13.78
N SER A 117 4.74 -7.79 -15.00
CA SER A 117 5.64 -6.84 -15.63
C SER A 117 5.13 -5.40 -15.56
N SER A 118 5.79 -4.48 -16.29
CA SER A 118 5.36 -3.09 -16.48
C SER A 118 3.98 -2.93 -17.12
N PHE A 119 3.37 -4.00 -17.64
CA PHE A 119 1.97 -4.00 -18.04
C PHE A 119 1.04 -3.63 -16.87
N SER A 120 1.34 -4.11 -15.67
CA SER A 120 0.62 -3.76 -14.44
C SER A 120 1.32 -2.60 -13.73
N PRO A 121 0.73 -1.39 -13.68
CA PRO A 121 1.33 -0.27 -12.97
C PRO A 121 1.50 -0.60 -11.48
N ARG A 122 2.65 -0.24 -10.93
CA ARG A 122 2.93 -0.38 -9.50
C ARG A 122 2.18 0.72 -8.75
N ILE A 123 1.23 0.32 -7.90
CA ILE A 123 0.35 1.24 -7.16
C ILE A 123 0.38 0.85 -5.68
N ASN A 124 0.54 1.85 -4.80
CA ASN A 124 0.21 1.74 -3.39
C ASN A 124 -1.28 2.09 -3.20
N PRO A 125 -2.17 1.12 -2.93
CA PRO A 125 -3.61 1.39 -2.90
C PRO A 125 -4.04 2.30 -1.76
N ILE A 126 -3.30 2.29 -0.64
CA ILE A 126 -3.54 3.18 0.50
C ILE A 126 -3.26 4.63 0.09
N GLN A 127 -2.09 4.88 -0.51
CA GLN A 127 -1.76 6.23 -1.01
C GLN A 127 -2.71 6.68 -2.13
N ALA A 128 -3.06 5.78 -3.04
CA ALA A 128 -3.99 6.07 -4.12
C ALA A 128 -5.37 6.49 -3.58
N TYR A 129 -5.84 5.84 -2.52
CA TYR A 129 -7.07 6.24 -1.83
C TYR A 129 -6.99 7.69 -1.32
N PHE A 130 -5.97 8.03 -0.53
CA PHE A 130 -5.84 9.38 0.04
C PHE A 130 -5.63 10.46 -1.03
N LYS A 131 -4.90 10.16 -2.12
CA LYS A 131 -4.73 11.07 -3.26
C LYS A 131 -6.00 11.28 -4.09
N ALA A 132 -6.92 10.31 -4.07
CA ALA A 132 -8.19 10.39 -4.79
C ALA A 132 -9.30 11.06 -3.97
N LEU A 133 -9.08 11.32 -2.68
CA LEU A 133 -10.02 12.11 -1.89
C LEU A 133 -10.14 13.51 -2.52
N PRO A 134 -11.37 14.05 -2.62
CA PRO A 134 -11.53 15.43 -3.03
C PRO A 134 -10.63 16.31 -2.17
N THR A 135 -9.87 17.19 -2.79
CA THR A 135 -9.26 18.30 -2.05
C THR A 135 -10.42 19.01 -1.39
N ALA A 136 -10.56 18.84 -0.08
CA ALA A 136 -11.59 19.55 0.66
C ALA A 136 -11.40 21.02 0.30
N ALA A 137 -12.43 21.65 -0.26
CA ALA A 137 -12.55 23.08 -0.05
C ALA A 137 -12.41 23.23 1.47
N MET A 138 -11.54 24.12 1.93
CA MET A 138 -11.44 24.47 3.34
C MET A 138 -12.74 25.21 3.70
N ASP A 139 -13.87 24.50 3.68
CA ASP A 139 -15.14 24.92 4.20
C ASP A 139 -15.24 24.43 5.65
N ASP A 140 -16.11 25.08 6.41
CA ASP A 140 -16.27 24.77 7.83
C ASP A 140 -16.70 23.30 8.06
N SER A 141 -17.35 22.66 7.07
CA SER A 141 -17.85 21.28 7.18
C SER A 141 -16.72 20.25 7.27
N ALA A 142 -15.66 20.37 6.46
CA ALA A 142 -14.51 19.47 6.52
C ALA A 142 -13.72 19.65 7.84
N ALA A 143 -13.66 20.88 8.36
CA ALA A 143 -13.05 21.17 9.67
C ALA A 143 -13.85 20.55 10.84
N HIS A 144 -15.15 20.32 10.66
CA HIS A 144 -16.01 19.73 11.68
C HIS A 144 -16.00 18.19 11.72
N ALA A 145 -15.66 17.49 10.64
CA ALA A 145 -15.74 16.02 10.58
C ALA A 145 -14.91 15.30 11.67
N ILE A 146 -13.68 15.76 11.94
CA ILE A 146 -12.85 15.18 13.02
C ILE A 146 -13.47 15.45 14.40
N ARG A 147 -14.10 16.62 14.56
CA ARG A 147 -14.79 16.98 15.81
C ARG A 147 -16.02 16.12 16.03
N GLU A 148 -16.85 15.94 15.02
CA GLU A 148 -18.02 15.05 15.08
C GLU A 148 -17.62 13.60 15.39
N LEU A 149 -16.53 13.12 14.79
CA LEU A 149 -15.95 11.82 15.12
C LEU A 149 -15.47 11.77 16.59
N ALA A 150 -14.81 12.82 17.06
CA ALA A 150 -14.35 12.90 18.44
C ALA A 150 -15.51 12.89 19.44
N ASP A 151 -16.61 13.58 19.13
CA ASP A 151 -17.80 13.71 19.97
C ASP A 151 -18.61 12.40 20.07
N CYS A 152 -18.37 11.43 19.17
CA CYS A 152 -18.94 10.08 19.28
C CYS A 152 -18.42 9.29 20.49
N VAL A 153 -17.35 9.74 21.15
CA VAL A 153 -16.72 9.04 22.27
C VAL A 153 -16.69 9.92 23.51
N VAL A 154 -17.28 9.41 24.60
CA VAL A 154 -17.16 10.04 25.93
C VAL A 154 -15.87 9.57 26.59
N VAL A 155 -14.96 10.49 26.84
CA VAL A 155 -13.66 10.23 27.50
C VAL A 155 -13.53 11.00 28.82
N CYS A 156 -12.61 10.57 29.69
CA CYS A 156 -12.36 11.26 30.96
C CYS A 156 -11.73 12.65 30.80
N ASN A 157 -10.96 12.87 29.72
CA ASN A 157 -10.22 14.11 29.46
C ASN A 157 -10.62 14.69 28.08
N PRO A 158 -11.86 15.19 27.92
CA PRO A 158 -12.39 15.67 26.65
C PRO A 158 -11.58 16.83 26.06
N GLU A 159 -10.96 17.65 26.90
CA GLU A 159 -10.17 18.82 26.49
C GLU A 159 -8.91 18.45 25.71
N LYS A 160 -8.35 17.25 25.90
CA LYS A 160 -7.17 16.77 25.18
C LYS A 160 -7.50 15.80 24.05
N TRP A 161 -8.68 15.16 24.12
CA TRP A 161 -9.08 14.11 23.19
C TRP A 161 -9.10 14.57 21.74
N LEU A 162 -9.80 15.68 21.45
CA LEU A 162 -9.90 16.22 20.09
C LEU A 162 -8.51 16.50 19.51
N LEU A 163 -7.63 17.13 20.30
CA LEU A 163 -6.28 17.47 19.86
C LEU A 163 -5.44 16.22 19.55
N TYR A 164 -5.48 15.20 20.41
CA TYR A 164 -4.71 13.99 20.22
C TYR A 164 -5.25 13.09 19.12
N LEU A 165 -6.57 12.95 19.01
CA LEU A 165 -7.20 12.24 17.90
C LEU A 165 -6.85 12.89 16.57
N THR A 166 -6.93 14.22 16.48
CA THR A 166 -6.57 14.97 15.27
C THR A 166 -5.11 14.75 14.89
N LYS A 167 -4.18 14.91 15.85
CA LYS A 167 -2.74 14.68 15.61
C LYS A 167 -2.46 13.26 15.16
N TRP A 168 -3.10 12.28 15.79
CA TRP A 168 -2.92 10.87 15.43
C TRP A 168 -3.45 10.58 14.03
N LEU A 169 -4.64 11.05 13.65
CA LEU A 169 -5.20 10.88 12.30
C LEU A 169 -4.31 11.53 11.23
N VAL A 170 -3.84 12.76 11.47
CA VAL A 170 -2.91 13.44 10.55
C VAL A 170 -1.61 12.65 10.43
N ALA A 171 -1.07 12.13 11.54
CA ALA A 171 0.14 11.31 11.54
C ALA A 171 -0.06 9.98 10.79
N VAL A 172 -1.23 9.34 10.88
CA VAL A 172 -1.57 8.13 10.10
C VAL A 172 -1.49 8.41 8.60
N VAL A 173 -2.11 9.50 8.14
CA VAL A 173 -2.08 9.88 6.72
C VAL A 173 -0.66 10.24 6.29
N ALA A 174 0.07 11.02 7.10
CA ALA A 174 1.46 11.36 6.81
C ALA A 174 2.35 10.10 6.70
N ASN A 175 2.14 9.12 7.58
CA ASN A 175 2.88 7.86 7.57
C ASN A 175 2.54 6.99 6.36
N ALA A 176 1.30 7.00 5.91
CA ALA A 176 0.91 6.28 4.68
C ALA A 176 1.52 6.90 3.41
N MET A 177 1.81 8.20 3.44
CA MET A 177 2.32 8.98 2.30
C MET A 177 3.85 9.07 2.24
N ASP A 178 4.55 8.74 3.33
CA ASP A 178 6.02 8.75 3.40
C ASP A 178 6.57 7.31 3.39
N ASP A 179 7.25 6.94 2.31
CA ASP A 179 7.84 5.61 2.15
C ASP A 179 9.23 5.47 2.81
N ARG A 180 9.78 6.54 3.43
CA ARG A 180 11.15 6.58 3.95
C ARG A 180 11.21 6.56 5.46
N GLU A 181 10.39 7.38 6.10
CA GLU A 181 10.46 7.63 7.54
C GLU A 181 9.14 7.28 8.21
N CYS A 182 9.24 6.66 9.39
CA CYS A 182 8.08 6.54 10.26
C CYS A 182 7.67 7.93 10.73
N ARG A 183 6.43 8.34 10.42
CA ARG A 183 5.85 9.63 10.82
C ARG A 183 4.91 9.50 12.01
N ASN A 184 4.32 8.32 12.21
CA ASN A 184 3.45 8.07 13.35
C ASN A 184 4.14 7.22 14.42
N HIS A 185 4.68 7.89 15.44
CA HIS A 185 5.31 7.25 16.60
C HIS A 185 4.35 7.04 17.77
N THR A 186 3.04 7.21 17.55
CA THR A 186 2.04 7.22 18.63
C THR A 186 0.96 6.17 18.41
N CYS A 187 0.45 5.60 19.50
CA CYS A 187 -0.69 4.70 19.48
C CYS A 187 -1.89 5.35 20.19
N LEU A 188 -3.08 5.15 19.63
CA LEU A 188 -4.32 5.55 20.26
C LEU A 188 -4.76 4.45 21.24
N VAL A 189 -4.89 4.78 22.52
CA VAL A 189 -5.27 3.82 23.56
C VAL A 189 -6.63 4.20 24.15
N LEU A 190 -7.61 3.32 23.97
CA LEU A 190 -8.94 3.45 24.57
C LEU A 190 -9.09 2.49 25.75
N THR A 191 -9.27 3.03 26.95
CA THR A 191 -9.51 2.25 28.17
C THR A 191 -10.94 2.42 28.65
N GLY A 192 -11.54 1.33 29.11
CA GLY A 192 -12.92 1.33 29.60
C GLY A 192 -13.46 -0.08 29.74
N GLU A 193 -14.63 -0.21 30.36
CA GLU A 193 -15.30 -1.50 30.58
C GLU A 193 -15.55 -2.27 29.27
N GLN A 194 -15.70 -3.59 29.39
CA GLN A 194 -16.11 -4.43 28.26
C GLN A 194 -17.51 -4.02 27.78
N GLY A 195 -17.79 -4.18 26.47
CA GLY A 195 -19.10 -3.84 25.91
C GLY A 195 -19.31 -2.35 25.62
N ARG A 196 -18.28 -1.50 25.77
CA ARG A 196 -18.34 -0.06 25.44
C ARG A 196 -18.04 0.26 23.95
N PHE A 197 -18.17 -0.71 23.05
CA PHE A 197 -17.99 -0.54 21.59
C PHE A 197 -16.63 0.06 21.15
N LYS A 198 -15.58 -0.09 21.95
CA LYS A 198 -14.23 0.45 21.65
C LYS A 198 -13.68 -0.06 20.32
N THR A 199 -13.74 -1.38 20.12
CA THR A 199 -13.32 -2.05 18.88
C THR A 199 -14.11 -1.51 17.68
N THR A 200 -15.44 -1.42 17.82
CA THR A 200 -16.31 -0.87 16.78
C THR A 200 -15.93 0.56 16.39
N PHE A 201 -15.63 1.43 17.37
CA PHE A 201 -15.16 2.78 17.08
C PHE A 201 -13.82 2.79 16.34
N LEU A 202 -12.86 1.95 16.74
CA LEU A 202 -11.56 1.85 16.08
C LEU A 202 -11.68 1.31 14.64
N ASP A 203 -12.57 0.35 14.41
CA ASP A 203 -12.82 -0.20 13.08
C ASP A 203 -13.40 0.87 12.12
N LEU A 204 -14.19 1.82 12.64
CA LEU A 204 -14.72 2.96 11.88
C LEU A 204 -13.64 3.95 11.43
N LEU A 205 -12.46 3.96 12.08
CA LEU A 205 -11.34 4.82 11.66
C LEU A 205 -10.73 4.36 10.34
N CYS A 206 -10.92 3.09 9.97
CA CYS A 206 -10.46 2.57 8.68
C CYS A 206 -11.55 2.84 7.62
N PRO A 207 -11.22 3.54 6.52
CA PRO A 207 -12.17 3.72 5.43
C PRO A 207 -12.65 2.38 4.88
N PRO A 208 -13.96 2.23 4.51
CA PRO A 208 -14.48 0.96 3.99
C PRO A 208 -13.70 0.39 2.80
N LYS A 209 -13.20 1.27 1.91
CA LYS A 209 -12.36 0.88 0.75
C LYS A 209 -10.99 0.29 1.15
N LEU A 210 -10.53 0.55 2.37
CA LEU A 210 -9.26 0.09 2.90
C LEU A 210 -9.42 -0.94 4.03
N HIS A 211 -10.62 -1.50 4.24
CA HIS A 211 -10.86 -2.49 5.28
C HIS A 211 -9.96 -3.72 5.16
N ASP A 212 -9.62 -4.13 3.93
CA ASP A 212 -8.68 -5.23 3.69
C ASP A 212 -7.24 -4.91 4.17
N TYR A 213 -6.91 -3.64 4.41
CA TYR A 213 -5.66 -3.15 5.03
C TYR A 213 -5.82 -2.83 6.52
N SER A 214 -6.78 -3.46 7.19
CA SER A 214 -6.93 -3.40 8.64
C SER A 214 -6.76 -4.77 9.26
N TYR A 215 -6.09 -4.83 10.40
CA TYR A 215 -5.93 -6.04 11.19
C TYR A 215 -6.41 -5.80 12.61
N THR A 216 -7.32 -6.64 13.08
CA THR A 216 -7.78 -6.65 14.47
C THR A 216 -7.40 -7.97 15.10
N GLY A 217 -6.58 -7.91 16.15
CA GLY A 217 -6.14 -9.12 16.82
C GLY A 217 -4.94 -8.90 17.71
N LYS A 218 -4.23 -10.01 17.94
CA LYS A 218 -3.07 -10.07 18.80
C LYS A 218 -1.81 -9.82 17.99
N ILE A 219 -0.86 -9.09 18.56
CA ILE A 219 0.47 -8.89 17.99
C ILE A 219 1.52 -9.40 18.96
N TYR A 220 2.42 -10.25 18.46
CA TYR A 220 3.57 -10.74 19.20
C TYR A 220 4.84 -10.21 18.54
N PRO A 221 5.52 -9.19 19.09
CA PRO A 221 6.67 -8.55 18.46
C PRO A 221 7.83 -9.48 18.12
N GLN A 222 7.90 -10.65 18.76
CA GLN A 222 8.93 -11.66 18.53
C GLN A 222 8.66 -12.53 17.29
N GLU A 223 7.45 -12.50 16.75
CA GLU A 223 7.05 -13.33 15.61
C GLU A 223 7.36 -12.60 14.30
N LYS A 224 7.93 -13.33 13.34
CA LYS A 224 8.25 -12.78 12.02
C LYS A 224 7.00 -12.31 11.26
N ASP A 225 5.89 -13.01 11.43
CA ASP A 225 4.63 -12.71 10.75
C ASP A 225 4.03 -11.38 11.24
N THR A 226 4.29 -10.98 12.49
CA THR A 226 3.93 -9.65 13.04
C THR A 226 4.49 -8.51 12.19
N LEU A 227 5.76 -8.59 11.78
CA LEU A 227 6.39 -7.53 10.98
C LEU A 227 5.69 -7.39 9.61
N THR A 228 5.19 -8.51 9.07
CA THR A 228 4.42 -8.50 7.83
C THR A 228 3.08 -7.80 8.04
N TYR A 229 2.34 -8.11 9.12
CA TYR A 229 1.11 -7.40 9.44
C TYR A 229 1.33 -5.89 9.63
N VAL A 230 2.43 -5.50 10.29
CA VAL A 230 2.81 -4.08 10.48
C VAL A 230 3.10 -3.38 9.16
N GLY A 231 3.80 -4.04 8.23
CA GLY A 231 4.13 -3.45 6.93
C GLY A 231 2.98 -3.45 5.91
N GLN A 232 1.95 -4.27 6.11
CA GLN A 232 0.90 -4.51 5.11
C GLN A 232 -0.47 -3.92 5.44
N ASN A 233 -0.61 -3.28 6.61
CA ASN A 233 -1.88 -2.70 7.07
C ASN A 233 -1.73 -1.21 7.36
N LEU A 234 -2.80 -0.45 7.10
CA LEU A 234 -2.93 0.96 7.47
C LEU A 234 -3.22 1.11 8.97
N ILE A 235 -4.17 0.32 9.47
CA ILE A 235 -4.61 0.35 10.87
C ILE A 235 -4.45 -1.04 11.46
N ILE A 236 -3.89 -1.07 12.66
CA ILE A 236 -3.79 -2.29 13.44
C ILE A 236 -4.41 -2.06 14.81
N ASN A 237 -5.48 -2.80 15.09
CA ASN A 237 -6.18 -2.78 16.34
C ASN A 237 -5.70 -3.95 17.24
N ILE A 238 -5.03 -3.60 18.33
CA ILE A 238 -4.46 -4.55 19.28
C ILE A 238 -5.43 -4.71 20.45
N ASP A 239 -6.25 -5.76 20.41
CA ASP A 239 -7.26 -5.98 21.44
C ASP A 239 -6.71 -6.77 22.64
N ASP A 240 -7.08 -6.33 23.84
CA ASP A 240 -6.82 -6.95 25.15
C ASP A 240 -5.36 -7.38 25.46
N GLN A 241 -4.36 -6.80 24.78
CA GLN A 241 -2.94 -7.13 25.02
C GLN A 241 -2.13 -6.05 25.75
N LEU A 242 -2.61 -4.81 25.84
CA LEU A 242 -1.88 -3.75 26.54
C LEU A 242 -1.61 -4.08 28.01
N LYS A 243 -2.55 -4.80 28.66
CA LYS A 243 -2.35 -5.31 30.04
C LYS A 243 -1.23 -6.36 30.14
N ALA A 244 -0.96 -7.10 29.07
CA ALA A 244 0.09 -8.12 29.03
C ALA A 244 1.46 -7.52 28.62
N LEU A 245 1.47 -6.46 27.81
CA LEU A 245 2.68 -5.78 27.37
C LEU A 245 3.35 -4.96 28.49
N ASN A 246 2.58 -4.42 29.44
CA ASN A 246 3.08 -3.65 30.58
C ASN A 246 3.62 -4.49 31.75
N LYS A 247 3.72 -5.82 31.63
CA LYS A 247 4.25 -6.71 32.69
C LYS A 247 5.77 -6.94 32.60
N ARG A 248 6.53 -6.03 31.99
CA ARG A 248 7.99 -6.07 31.96
C ARG A 248 8.60 -5.17 33.01
#